data_AF-A0AAN1XCD9-F1
#
_entry.id   AF-A0AAN1XCD9-F1
#
_cell.length_a   1.000
_cell.length_b   1.000
_cell.length_c   1.000
_cell.angle_alpha   90.00
_cell.angle_beta   90.00
_cell.angle_gamma   90.00
#
_symmetry.space_group_name_H-M   'P 1'
#
loop_
_entity.id
_entity.type
_entity.pdbx_description
1 polymer ?
#
loop_
_entity_poly.entity_id
_entity_poly.type
_entity_poly.pdbx_seq_one_letter_code
_entity_poly.pdbx_strand_id
1 'polypeptide(L)'
;MSKITNVLLMSVIALGVAACSTPPAKVEKVADCVFPGTDKAAPLWVCDAPVEGMSVGAVGSAAKSDAGIAFMKQMAATEARVQLAQNMKVQVQNMIKQYAETTGAGSKETVDRVNTSVTKQITDQTLQGTKIFRSIVAPDGTMYVLVGLDEAAAQKLTETAVKTSMNNDQAAWQQFRAQKGQDELAADIAKQKIGNSGTGQ
;
A
#
# COMPACT_ATOMS: atom_id res chain seq x y z
N MET A 1 81.71 32.45 -50.31
CA MET A 1 82.77 32.40 -49.28
C MET A 1 82.12 32.59 -47.91
N SER A 2 82.50 31.75 -46.93
CA SER A 2 82.19 31.75 -45.47
C SER A 2 80.73 31.85 -45.02
N LYS A 3 80.13 30.80 -44.41
CA LYS A 3 80.27 30.33 -43.01
C LYS A 3 79.98 31.43 -41.97
N ILE A 4 78.96 31.22 -41.12
CA ILE A 4 79.06 31.03 -39.64
C ILE A 4 77.66 31.07 -39.01
N THR A 5 77.30 29.91 -38.46
CA THR A 5 76.48 29.58 -37.29
C THR A 5 76.05 30.72 -36.35
N ASN A 6 74.77 30.74 -35.96
CA ASN A 6 74.41 30.91 -34.55
C ASN A 6 73.02 30.36 -34.22
N VAL A 7 73.03 29.51 -33.20
CA VAL A 7 71.90 28.86 -32.54
C VAL A 7 71.04 29.91 -31.84
N LEU A 8 69.73 29.91 -32.08
CA LEU A 8 68.77 30.66 -31.26
C LEU A 8 67.62 29.74 -30.86
N LEU A 9 67.44 29.63 -29.55
CA LEU A 9 66.44 28.83 -28.83
C LEU A 9 65.02 29.02 -29.40
N MET A 10 64.37 27.92 -29.79
CA MET A 10 62.91 27.88 -29.93
C MET A 10 62.27 27.87 -28.54
N SER A 11 61.64 28.98 -28.17
CA SER A 11 60.69 29.06 -27.06
C SER A 11 59.37 28.42 -27.50
N VAL A 12 59.02 27.29 -26.88
CA VAL A 12 57.74 26.62 -27.05
C VAL A 12 56.69 27.40 -26.27
N ILE A 13 55.86 28.17 -26.97
CA ILE A 13 54.65 28.79 -26.40
C ILE A 13 53.60 27.69 -26.28
N ALA A 14 53.46 27.15 -25.07
CA ALA A 14 52.34 26.29 -24.72
C ALA A 14 51.08 27.16 -24.56
N LEU A 15 50.22 27.15 -25.59
CA LEU A 15 48.86 27.66 -25.51
C LEU A 15 48.08 26.77 -24.52
N GLY A 16 47.90 27.28 -23.30
CA GLY A 16 47.06 26.67 -22.29
C GLY A 16 45.61 26.66 -22.73
N VAL A 17 45.10 25.49 -23.10
CA VAL A 17 43.66 25.24 -23.19
C VAL A 17 43.15 25.15 -21.76
N ALA A 18 42.53 26.22 -21.26
CA ALA A 18 41.75 26.18 -20.04
C ALA A 18 40.50 25.33 -20.30
N ALA A 19 40.64 24.01 -20.19
CA ALA A 19 39.53 23.10 -20.06
C ALA A 19 38.89 23.38 -18.69
N CYS A 20 37.76 24.09 -18.69
CA CYS A 20 36.87 24.13 -17.54
C CYS A 20 36.39 22.70 -17.26
N SER A 21 37.11 21.98 -16.40
CA SER A 21 36.65 20.73 -15.83
C SER A 21 35.61 21.07 -14.76
N THR A 22 34.36 21.26 -15.18
CA THR A 22 33.23 21.19 -14.25
C THR A 22 33.21 19.76 -13.71
N PRO A 23 33.40 19.52 -12.40
CA PRO A 23 33.21 18.19 -11.85
C PRO A 23 31.77 17.76 -12.16
N PRO A 24 31.52 16.51 -12.60
CA PRO A 24 30.15 16.03 -12.74
C PRO A 24 29.46 16.26 -11.40
N ALA A 25 28.35 17.00 -11.43
CA ALA A 25 27.54 17.23 -10.25
C ALA A 25 27.31 15.87 -9.58
N LYS A 26 27.71 15.75 -8.31
CA LYS A 26 27.34 14.60 -7.51
C LYS A 26 25.83 14.56 -7.53
N VAL A 27 25.26 13.61 -8.27
CA VAL A 27 23.84 13.29 -8.19
C VAL A 27 23.63 12.82 -6.75
N GLU A 28 23.20 13.71 -5.86
CA GLU A 28 22.74 13.32 -4.54
C GLU A 28 21.61 12.32 -4.77
N LYS A 29 21.74 11.13 -4.16
CA LYS A 29 20.70 10.11 -4.21
C LYS A 29 19.45 10.70 -3.56
N VAL A 30 18.50 11.11 -4.40
CA VAL A 30 17.16 11.50 -3.95
C VAL A 30 16.59 10.30 -3.22
N ALA A 31 16.13 10.49 -1.98
CA ALA A 31 15.52 9.41 -1.22
C ALA A 31 14.25 8.96 -1.94
N ASP A 32 14.09 7.65 -2.13
CA ASP A 32 12.93 7.05 -2.81
C ASP A 32 11.60 7.30 -2.05
N CYS A 33 11.68 7.60 -0.74
CA CYS A 33 10.56 7.95 0.12
C CYS A 33 11.05 8.91 1.22
N VAL A 34 10.21 9.91 1.55
CA VAL A 34 10.42 10.85 2.66
C VAL A 34 9.22 10.81 3.59
N PHE A 35 9.41 11.13 4.87
CA PHE A 35 8.26 11.23 5.77
C PHE A 35 7.34 12.36 5.28
N PRO A 36 6.03 12.11 5.14
CA PRO A 36 5.08 13.13 4.71
C PRO A 36 5.25 14.45 5.48
N GLY A 37 5.40 15.56 4.74
CA GLY A 37 5.61 16.88 5.34
C GLY A 37 7.04 17.19 5.78
N THR A 38 8.04 16.36 5.41
CA THR A 38 9.45 16.59 5.74
C THR A 38 10.38 16.25 4.56
N ASP A 39 11.63 16.73 4.62
CA ASP A 39 12.69 16.36 3.68
C ASP A 39 13.54 15.18 4.16
N LYS A 40 13.06 14.42 5.16
CA LYS A 40 13.83 13.36 5.81
C LYS A 40 13.44 12.02 5.22
N ALA A 41 14.45 11.24 4.82
CA ALA A 41 14.26 9.90 4.27
C ALA A 41 13.44 9.02 5.22
N ALA A 42 12.44 8.35 4.66
CA ALA A 42 11.61 7.40 5.37
C ALA A 42 11.81 5.99 4.81
N PRO A 43 11.56 4.96 5.63
CA PRO A 43 11.40 3.62 5.10
C PRO A 43 10.29 3.58 4.05
N LEU A 44 10.51 2.88 2.93
CA LEU A 44 9.57 2.80 1.80
C LEU A 44 8.13 2.44 2.21
N TRP A 45 7.97 1.59 3.22
CA TRP A 45 6.64 1.17 3.70
C TRP A 45 5.81 2.33 4.28
N VAL A 46 6.42 3.46 4.68
CA VAL A 46 5.71 4.67 5.11
C VAL A 46 5.01 5.36 3.94
N CYS A 47 5.56 5.20 2.72
CA CYS A 47 4.98 5.68 1.47
C CYS A 47 4.21 4.56 0.74
N ASP A 48 3.59 3.65 1.48
CA ASP A 48 2.75 2.55 0.95
C ASP A 48 3.46 1.57 0.00
N ALA A 49 4.80 1.52 0.02
CA ALA A 49 5.51 0.51 -0.77
C ALA A 49 5.21 -0.91 -0.25
N PRO A 50 5.10 -1.92 -1.15
CA PRO A 50 4.83 -3.29 -0.78
C PRO A 50 5.84 -3.84 0.24
N VAL A 51 5.34 -4.67 1.15
CA VAL A 51 6.15 -5.37 2.15
C VAL A 51 6.10 -6.87 1.86
N GLU A 52 7.26 -7.49 1.71
CA GLU A 52 7.37 -8.93 1.46
C GLU A 52 6.64 -9.75 2.53
N GLY A 53 5.85 -10.74 2.11
CA GLY A 53 5.05 -11.58 3.00
C GLY A 53 3.76 -10.93 3.52
N MET A 54 3.44 -9.70 3.12
CA MET A 54 2.19 -9.01 3.44
C MET A 54 1.36 -8.84 2.17
N SER A 55 0.22 -9.53 2.09
CA SER A 55 -0.69 -9.42 0.94
C SER A 55 -1.59 -8.20 1.03
N VAL A 56 -1.93 -7.78 2.25
CA VAL A 56 -2.79 -6.62 2.51
C VAL A 56 -2.29 -5.88 3.72
N GLY A 57 -2.01 -4.60 3.55
CA GLY A 57 -1.53 -3.72 4.59
C GLY A 57 -1.99 -2.29 4.36
N ALA A 58 -1.89 -1.49 5.40
CA ALA A 58 -2.10 -0.05 5.31
C ALA A 58 -1.28 0.66 6.39
N VAL A 59 -0.92 1.90 6.09
CA VAL A 59 -0.19 2.77 7.01
C VAL A 59 -1.17 3.74 7.65
N GLY A 60 -1.06 3.92 8.96
CA GLY A 60 -1.72 4.99 9.67
C GLY A 60 -0.71 5.86 10.37
N SER A 61 -1.15 7.05 10.74
CA SER A 61 -0.35 8.09 11.35
C SER A 61 -1.03 8.64 12.60
N ALA A 62 -0.24 9.22 13.50
CA ALA A 62 -0.77 10.00 14.60
C ALA A 62 0.19 11.14 14.87
N ALA A 63 -0.37 12.36 14.94
CA ALA A 63 0.39 13.53 15.32
C ALA A 63 1.02 13.34 16.72
N LYS A 64 2.11 14.08 16.95
CA LYS A 64 2.77 14.13 18.25
C LYS A 64 1.76 14.47 19.36
N SER A 65 1.81 13.72 20.46
CA SER A 65 0.92 13.92 21.60
C SER A 65 1.68 13.79 22.91
N ASP A 66 1.32 14.63 23.88
CA ASP A 66 1.86 14.58 25.24
C ASP A 66 1.36 13.37 26.04
N ALA A 67 0.34 12.65 25.53
CA ALA A 67 -0.12 11.38 26.09
C ALA A 67 0.88 10.22 25.87
N GLY A 68 2.00 10.46 25.16
CA GLY A 68 3.13 9.54 25.05
C GLY A 68 3.05 8.56 23.87
N ILE A 69 4.13 7.80 23.67
CA ILE A 69 4.35 6.95 22.49
C ILE A 69 3.31 5.84 22.38
N ALA A 70 2.87 5.25 23.49
CA ALA A 70 1.87 4.19 23.48
C ALA A 70 0.51 4.69 22.94
N PHE A 71 0.10 5.90 23.33
CA PHE A 71 -1.11 6.53 22.83
C PHE A 71 -1.02 6.83 21.33
N MET A 72 0.08 7.46 20.89
CA MET A 72 0.31 7.75 19.47
C MET A 72 0.30 6.47 18.63
N LYS A 73 0.97 5.41 19.09
CA LYS A 73 0.99 4.11 18.40
C LYS A 73 -0.40 3.51 18.27
N GLN A 74 -1.24 3.61 19.30
CA GLN A 74 -2.61 3.10 19.24
C GLN A 74 -3.49 3.91 18.27
N MET A 75 -3.31 5.24 18.22
CA MET A 75 -4.03 6.11 17.28
C MET A 75 -3.62 5.83 15.84
N ALA A 76 -2.32 5.78 15.56
CA ALA A 76 -1.79 5.44 14.24
C ALA A 76 -2.23 4.03 13.81
N ALA A 77 -2.20 3.05 14.72
CA ALA A 77 -2.70 1.71 14.43
C ALA A 77 -4.21 1.69 14.14
N THR A 78 -4.99 2.54 14.79
CA THR A 78 -6.43 2.64 14.55
C THR A 78 -6.71 3.24 13.17
N GLU A 79 -6.02 4.32 12.81
CA GLU A 79 -6.11 4.89 11.46
C GLU A 79 -5.70 3.85 10.40
N ALA A 80 -4.59 3.15 10.62
CA ALA A 80 -4.10 2.12 9.71
C ALA A 80 -5.16 1.02 9.49
N ARG A 81 -5.86 0.59 10.55
CA ARG A 81 -6.95 -0.39 10.45
C ARG A 81 -8.16 0.13 9.68
N VAL A 82 -8.48 1.42 9.83
CA VAL A 82 -9.55 2.06 9.06
C VAL A 82 -9.20 2.06 7.57
N GLN A 83 -7.98 2.46 7.21
CA GLN A 83 -7.52 2.45 5.82
C GLN A 83 -7.50 1.03 5.25
N LEU A 84 -6.99 0.04 6.01
CA LEU A 84 -7.00 -1.36 5.60
C LEU A 84 -8.43 -1.86 5.36
N ALA A 85 -9.36 -1.55 6.26
CA ALA A 85 -10.76 -1.92 6.09
C ALA A 85 -11.37 -1.29 4.84
N GLN A 86 -11.05 -0.02 4.52
CA GLN A 86 -11.51 0.64 3.30
C GLN A 86 -10.96 -0.06 2.04
N ASN A 87 -9.68 -0.39 2.01
CA ASN A 87 -9.06 -1.11 0.89
C ASN A 87 -9.72 -2.48 0.68
N MET A 88 -9.93 -3.24 1.77
CA MET A 88 -10.62 -4.53 1.72
C MET A 88 -12.08 -4.39 1.27
N LYS A 89 -12.80 -3.34 1.70
CA LYS A 89 -14.18 -3.10 1.24
C LYS A 89 -14.27 -2.96 -0.27
N VAL A 90 -13.38 -2.16 -0.86
CA VAL A 90 -13.37 -1.95 -2.32
C VAL A 90 -13.11 -3.27 -3.05
N GLN A 91 -12.14 -4.04 -2.58
CA GLN A 91 -11.82 -5.35 -3.17
C GLN A 91 -13.01 -6.31 -3.06
N VAL A 92 -13.63 -6.43 -1.88
CA VAL A 92 -14.76 -7.34 -1.65
C VAL A 92 -16.02 -6.92 -2.41
N GLN A 93 -16.28 -5.62 -2.52
CA GLN A 93 -17.36 -5.11 -3.37
C GLN A 93 -17.17 -5.51 -4.83
N ASN A 94 -15.94 -5.45 -5.34
CA ASN A 94 -15.64 -5.86 -6.71
C ASN A 94 -15.81 -7.37 -6.89
N MET A 95 -15.38 -8.19 -5.93
CA MET A 95 -15.58 -9.65 -5.97
C MET A 95 -17.07 -10.01 -5.99
N ILE A 96 -17.88 -9.44 -5.11
CA ILE A 96 -19.32 -9.72 -5.07
C ILE A 96 -20.01 -9.31 -6.39
N LYS A 97 -19.65 -8.14 -6.94
CA LYS A 97 -20.18 -7.69 -8.24
C LYS A 97 -19.77 -8.64 -9.37
N GLN A 98 -18.50 -9.01 -9.46
CA GLN A 98 -18.01 -9.93 -10.47
C GLN A 98 -18.67 -11.31 -10.35
N TYR A 99 -18.86 -11.80 -9.13
CA TYR A 99 -19.62 -13.03 -8.88
C TYR A 99 -21.06 -12.91 -9.40
N ALA A 100 -21.75 -11.80 -9.09
CA ALA A 100 -23.12 -11.56 -9.55
C ALA A 100 -23.23 -11.51 -11.08
N GLU A 101 -22.32 -10.78 -11.73
CA GLU A 101 -22.26 -10.63 -13.20
C GLU A 101 -21.98 -11.97 -13.91
N THR A 102 -21.08 -12.79 -13.35
CA THR A 102 -20.70 -14.07 -13.97
C THR A 102 -21.74 -15.17 -13.78
N THR A 103 -22.47 -15.15 -12.66
CA THR A 103 -23.46 -16.19 -12.34
C THR A 103 -24.91 -15.78 -12.62
N GLY A 104 -25.15 -14.51 -12.94
CA GLY A 104 -26.50 -13.95 -13.04
C GLY A 104 -27.23 -13.87 -11.70
N ALA A 105 -26.49 -13.81 -10.59
CA ALA A 105 -27.03 -13.83 -9.24
C ALA A 105 -27.61 -12.48 -8.80
N GLY A 106 -28.90 -12.47 -8.44
CA GLY A 106 -29.59 -11.35 -7.81
C GLY A 106 -29.86 -10.16 -8.75
N SER A 107 -30.76 -9.25 -8.33
CA SER A 107 -30.91 -7.93 -8.98
C SER A 107 -29.81 -6.98 -8.50
N LYS A 108 -29.66 -5.84 -9.19
CA LYS A 108 -28.70 -4.79 -8.77
C LYS A 108 -28.91 -4.37 -7.31
N GLU A 109 -30.16 -4.19 -6.90
CA GLU A 109 -30.53 -3.81 -5.53
C GLU A 109 -30.15 -4.89 -4.52
N THR A 110 -30.35 -6.17 -4.88
CA THR A 110 -29.92 -7.30 -4.05
C THR A 110 -28.40 -7.33 -3.90
N VAL A 111 -27.65 -7.14 -5.00
CA VAL A 111 -26.18 -7.10 -5.00
C VAL A 111 -25.66 -5.96 -4.12
N ASP A 112 -26.25 -4.77 -4.23
CA ASP A 112 -25.87 -3.60 -3.42
C ASP A 112 -26.14 -3.82 -1.92
N ARG A 113 -27.21 -4.55 -1.58
CA ARG A 113 -27.51 -4.92 -0.20
C ARG A 113 -26.56 -5.98 0.36
N VAL A 114 -26.24 -7.01 -0.42
CA VAL A 114 -25.22 -8.01 -0.07
C VAL A 114 -23.87 -7.32 0.16
N ASN A 115 -23.46 -6.44 -0.76
CA ASN A 115 -22.26 -5.62 -0.64
C ASN A 115 -22.23 -4.83 0.67
N THR A 116 -23.33 -4.16 1.01
CA THR A 116 -23.43 -3.38 2.25
C THR A 116 -23.29 -4.25 3.49
N SER A 117 -23.95 -5.42 3.51
CA SER A 117 -23.88 -6.36 4.62
C SER A 117 -22.46 -6.90 4.82
N VAL A 118 -21.81 -7.34 3.73
CA VAL A 118 -20.43 -7.87 3.78
C VAL A 118 -19.42 -6.80 4.18
N THR A 119 -19.48 -5.61 3.57
CA THR A 119 -18.53 -4.53 3.87
C THR A 119 -18.63 -4.02 5.31
N LYS A 120 -19.82 -4.07 5.92
CA LYS A 120 -19.97 -3.84 7.36
C LYS A 120 -19.15 -4.87 8.15
N GLN A 121 -19.31 -6.15 7.85
CA GLN A 121 -18.55 -7.22 8.52
C GLN A 121 -17.04 -7.08 8.30
N ILE A 122 -16.58 -6.70 7.11
CA ILE A 122 -15.16 -6.45 6.85
C ILE A 122 -14.59 -5.39 7.81
N THR A 123 -15.33 -4.31 8.07
CA THR A 123 -14.91 -3.28 9.05
C THR A 123 -14.73 -3.91 10.44
N ASP A 124 -15.76 -4.60 10.91
CA ASP A 124 -15.81 -5.13 12.28
C ASP A 124 -14.73 -6.20 12.52
N GLN A 125 -14.47 -7.05 11.51
CA GLN A 125 -13.45 -8.10 11.58
C GLN A 125 -12.03 -7.55 11.42
N THR A 126 -11.81 -6.54 10.58
CA THR A 126 -10.47 -5.93 10.37
C THR A 126 -9.97 -5.21 11.63
N LEU A 127 -10.88 -4.58 12.37
CA LEU A 127 -10.55 -3.93 13.64
C LEU A 127 -9.97 -4.91 14.69
N GLN A 128 -10.32 -6.20 14.60
CA GLN A 128 -9.96 -7.23 15.58
C GLN A 128 -8.87 -8.19 15.09
N GLY A 129 -8.81 -8.49 13.79
CA GLY A 129 -7.93 -9.54 13.23
C GLY A 129 -6.54 -9.08 12.79
N THR A 130 -6.25 -7.77 12.82
CA THR A 130 -5.01 -7.19 12.27
C THR A 130 -3.91 -7.07 13.31
N LYS A 131 -2.66 -7.17 12.85
CA LYS A 131 -1.47 -7.00 13.69
C LYS A 131 -0.66 -5.79 13.25
N ILE A 132 0.03 -5.16 14.20
CA ILE A 132 1.03 -4.14 13.90
C ILE A 132 2.31 -4.86 13.48
N PHE A 133 2.83 -4.53 12.30
CA PHE A 133 4.07 -5.09 11.76
C PHE A 133 5.27 -4.16 11.99
N ARG A 134 5.08 -2.86 11.78
CA ARG A 134 6.14 -1.86 11.91
C ARG A 134 5.59 -0.59 12.54
N SER A 135 6.47 0.14 13.23
CA SER A 135 6.16 1.46 13.76
C SER A 135 7.41 2.33 13.78
N ILE A 136 7.33 3.59 13.37
CA ILE A 136 8.45 4.54 13.40
C ILE A 136 7.98 5.97 13.72
N VAL A 137 8.70 6.66 14.59
CA VAL A 137 8.46 8.08 14.87
C VAL A 137 9.30 8.91 13.91
N ALA A 138 8.64 9.79 13.16
CA ALA A 138 9.27 10.71 12.24
C ALA A 138 9.96 11.87 12.99
N PRO A 139 10.87 12.63 12.33
CA PRO A 139 11.62 13.70 12.97
C PRO A 139 10.76 14.86 13.50
N ASP A 140 9.59 15.10 12.92
CA ASP A 140 8.58 16.06 13.37
C ASP A 140 7.80 15.57 14.62
N GLY A 141 7.99 14.30 15.00
CA GLY A 141 7.30 13.64 16.11
C GLY A 141 6.05 12.87 15.71
N THR A 142 5.69 12.83 14.42
CA THR A 142 4.55 12.04 13.92
C THR A 142 4.85 10.54 14.00
N MET A 143 3.91 9.76 14.53
CA MET A 143 4.02 8.30 14.65
C MET A 143 3.39 7.63 13.43
N TYR A 144 4.14 6.81 12.70
CA TYR A 144 3.63 5.97 11.60
C TYR A 144 3.57 4.51 12.00
N VAL A 145 2.48 3.82 11.68
CA VAL A 145 2.26 2.41 12.00
C VAL A 145 1.77 1.67 10.77
N LEU A 146 2.44 0.56 10.43
CA LEU A 146 1.98 -0.40 9.44
C LEU A 146 1.20 -1.50 10.13
N VAL A 147 -0.05 -1.70 9.72
CA VAL A 147 -0.84 -2.89 10.05
C VAL A 147 -1.02 -3.74 8.81
N GLY A 148 -1.22 -5.04 9.00
CA GLY A 148 -1.46 -5.93 7.88
C GLY A 148 -2.06 -7.27 8.25
N LEU A 149 -2.28 -8.05 7.21
CA LEU A 149 -2.70 -9.44 7.21
C LEU A 149 -1.80 -10.20 6.21
N ASP A 150 -1.45 -11.43 6.54
CA ASP A 150 -0.98 -12.38 5.53
C ASP A 150 -2.16 -12.84 4.65
N GLU A 151 -1.85 -13.50 3.52
CA GLU A 151 -2.86 -13.88 2.53
C GLU A 151 -3.91 -14.84 3.11
N ALA A 152 -3.47 -15.81 3.92
CA ALA A 152 -4.36 -16.77 4.55
C ALA A 152 -5.30 -16.07 5.55
N ALA A 153 -4.79 -15.11 6.32
CA ALA A 153 -5.57 -14.31 7.26
C ALA A 153 -6.58 -13.41 6.52
N ALA A 154 -6.19 -12.81 5.41
CA ALA A 154 -7.07 -11.97 4.58
C ALA A 154 -8.22 -12.77 3.94
N GLN A 155 -7.91 -13.95 3.39
CA GLN A 155 -8.91 -14.87 2.83
C GLN A 155 -9.88 -15.32 3.93
N LYS A 156 -9.37 -15.79 5.06
CA LYS A 156 -10.19 -16.24 6.20
C LYS A 156 -11.08 -15.14 6.76
N LEU A 157 -10.57 -13.92 6.87
CA LEU A 157 -11.34 -12.76 7.30
C LEU A 157 -12.49 -12.48 6.32
N THR A 158 -12.21 -12.51 5.02
CA THR A 158 -13.20 -12.32 3.96
C THR A 158 -14.28 -13.39 4.00
N GLU A 159 -13.91 -14.67 4.07
CA GLU A 159 -14.86 -15.77 4.22
C GLU A 159 -15.73 -15.60 5.46
N THR A 160 -15.12 -15.24 6.60
CA THR A 160 -15.85 -15.02 7.86
C THR A 160 -16.83 -13.86 7.73
N ALA A 161 -16.43 -12.76 7.10
CA ALA A 161 -17.28 -11.61 6.84
C ALA A 161 -18.47 -11.97 5.94
N VAL A 162 -18.23 -12.72 4.86
CA VAL A 162 -19.28 -13.20 3.95
C VAL A 162 -20.26 -14.11 4.70
N LYS A 163 -19.78 -15.13 5.42
CA LYS A 163 -20.64 -16.05 6.19
C LYS A 163 -21.46 -15.31 7.26
N THR A 164 -20.84 -14.37 7.96
CA THR A 164 -21.51 -13.58 8.99
C THR A 164 -22.59 -12.69 8.35
N SER A 165 -22.31 -12.11 7.18
CA SER A 165 -23.29 -11.32 6.43
C SER A 165 -24.48 -12.17 5.94
N MET A 166 -24.27 -13.45 5.62
CA MET A 166 -25.33 -14.40 5.25
C MET A 166 -26.29 -14.64 6.39
N ASN A 167 -25.76 -14.77 7.60
CA ASN A 167 -26.57 -14.95 8.80
C ASN A 167 -27.32 -13.68 9.19
N ASN A 168 -26.68 -12.52 9.02
CA ASN A 168 -27.25 -11.22 9.37
C ASN A 168 -28.27 -10.71 8.34
N ASP A 169 -28.15 -11.10 7.07
CA ASP A 169 -29.05 -10.65 6.01
C ASP A 169 -29.49 -11.80 5.08
N GLN A 170 -30.17 -12.78 5.67
CA GLN A 170 -30.61 -13.99 4.98
C GLN A 170 -31.46 -13.67 3.75
N ALA A 171 -32.36 -12.69 3.81
CA ALA A 171 -33.23 -12.34 2.69
C ALA A 171 -32.44 -11.86 1.46
N ALA A 172 -31.34 -11.13 1.63
CA ALA A 172 -30.46 -10.74 0.52
C ALA A 172 -29.81 -11.95 -0.10
N TRP A 173 -29.28 -12.81 0.76
CA TRP A 173 -28.57 -13.98 0.33
C TRP A 173 -29.47 -15.04 -0.30
N GLN A 174 -30.76 -15.13 0.06
CA GLN A 174 -31.70 -15.99 -0.67
C GLN A 174 -31.90 -15.55 -2.12
N GLN A 175 -31.99 -14.24 -2.36
CA GLN A 175 -32.13 -13.69 -3.72
C GLN A 175 -30.80 -13.73 -4.50
N PHE A 176 -29.67 -13.73 -3.81
CA PHE A 176 -28.32 -13.74 -4.39
C PHE A 176 -27.79 -15.16 -4.66
N ARG A 177 -28.21 -16.20 -3.94
CA ARG A 177 -27.59 -17.53 -4.03
C ARG A 177 -27.93 -18.26 -5.33
N ALA A 178 -26.90 -18.64 -6.08
CA ALA A 178 -26.98 -19.52 -7.26
C ALA A 178 -27.00 -21.02 -6.86
N GLN A 179 -27.96 -21.45 -6.03
CA GLN A 179 -28.12 -22.83 -5.51
C GLN A 179 -26.98 -23.41 -4.65
N LYS A 180 -25.82 -22.73 -4.53
CA LYS A 180 -24.67 -23.16 -3.72
C LYS A 180 -24.89 -23.05 -2.21
N GLY A 181 -24.21 -23.92 -1.44
CA GLY A 181 -24.13 -23.83 0.02
C GLY A 181 -23.41 -22.55 0.50
N GLN A 182 -23.65 -22.12 1.75
CA GLN A 182 -23.03 -20.91 2.30
C GLN A 182 -21.49 -20.97 2.29
N ASP A 183 -20.93 -22.14 2.65
CA ASP A 183 -19.48 -22.33 2.70
C ASP A 183 -18.83 -22.28 1.32
N GLU A 184 -19.44 -22.94 0.34
CA GLU A 184 -18.96 -22.93 -1.04
C GLU A 184 -19.03 -21.52 -1.64
N LEU A 185 -20.13 -20.81 -1.44
CA LEU A 185 -20.29 -19.45 -1.92
C LEU A 185 -19.30 -18.47 -1.27
N ALA A 186 -19.09 -18.58 0.04
CA ALA A 186 -18.11 -17.75 0.74
C ALA A 186 -16.68 -18.02 0.24
N ALA A 187 -16.33 -19.28 0.03
CA ALA A 187 -15.02 -19.66 -0.51
C ALA A 187 -14.84 -19.17 -1.95
N ASP A 188 -15.87 -19.27 -2.80
CA ASP A 188 -15.79 -18.79 -4.19
C ASP A 188 -15.59 -17.28 -4.26
N ILE A 189 -16.33 -16.51 -3.45
CA ILE A 189 -16.16 -15.06 -3.37
C ILE A 189 -14.78 -14.69 -2.82
N ALA A 190 -14.29 -15.39 -1.80
CA ALA A 190 -12.99 -15.09 -1.18
C ALA A 190 -11.78 -15.52 -2.05
N LYS A 191 -11.96 -16.52 -2.93
CA LYS A 191 -10.93 -17.02 -3.86
C LYS A 191 -10.87 -16.26 -5.17
N GLN A 192 -11.90 -15.48 -5.51
CA GLN A 192 -11.76 -14.49 -6.58
C GLN A 192 -10.56 -13.63 -6.20
N LYS A 193 -9.54 -13.62 -7.07
CA LYS A 193 -8.23 -13.05 -6.74
C LYS A 193 -8.44 -11.69 -6.08
N ILE A 194 -7.83 -11.49 -4.91
CA ILE A 194 -7.56 -10.17 -4.36
C ILE A 194 -6.58 -9.51 -5.35
N GLY A 195 -7.14 -9.03 -6.45
CA GLY A 195 -6.43 -8.66 -7.65
C GLY A 195 -5.78 -7.33 -7.42
N ASN A 196 -4.49 -7.39 -7.10
CA ASN A 196 -3.46 -6.41 -7.41
C ASN A 196 -3.89 -5.39 -8.48
N SER A 197 -4.41 -4.23 -8.05
CA SER A 197 -4.57 -3.05 -8.90
C SER A 197 -3.27 -2.24 -8.97
N GLY A 198 -2.12 -2.92 -9.01
CA GLY A 198 -0.79 -2.30 -8.84
C GLY A 198 0.36 -2.99 -9.57
N THR A 199 0.11 -3.77 -10.62
CA THR A 199 1.17 -4.09 -11.60
C THR A 199 0.73 -3.65 -12.99
N GLY A 200 1.19 -2.46 -13.38
CA GLY A 200 1.13 -2.01 -14.76
C GLY A 200 0.61 -0.58 -14.94
N GLN A 201 1.39 0.42 -14.50
CA GLN A 201 2.04 1.36 -15.43
C GLN A 201 3.22 2.05 -14.74
#